data_AF-A0A812RDX5-F1
#
_entry.id   AF-A0A812RDX5-F1
#
_cell.length_a   1.000
_cell.length_b   1.000
_cell.length_c   1.000
_cell.angle_alpha   90.00
_cell.angle_beta   90.00
_cell.angle_gamma   90.00
#
_symmetry.space_group_name_H-M   'P 1'
#
loop_
_entity.id
_entity.type
_entity.pdbx_description
1 polymer ?
#
loop_
_entity_poly.entity_id
_entity_poly.type
_entity_poly.pdbx_seq_one_letter_code
_entity_poly.pdbx_strand_id
1 'polypeptide(L)'
;MSNKSATLRLPDGRRLAIRDKNYPLDDVYCWVNGFYDLDREAAVNNYTYLSEVSAAACRSLEQAVPNYRGISMQMMYDESDNDSAELKKMVFSKSPVEDVSQAMVDGMRLHAAAKCLMNGGHGGLCDIANCAMRGCRLNSDTLGYHALGNCPPV
;
A
#
# COMPACT_ATOMS: atom_id res chain seq x y z
N MET A 1 -2.58 6.95 27.59
CA MET A 1 -1.51 7.39 26.67
C MET A 1 -2.16 7.93 25.42
N SER A 2 -1.86 9.18 25.03
CA SER A 2 -2.52 9.85 23.90
C SER A 2 -2.24 9.09 22.60
N ASN A 3 -3.30 8.60 21.96
CA ASN A 3 -3.26 7.77 20.76
C ASN A 3 -3.00 8.65 19.52
N LYS A 4 -1.88 9.38 19.50
CA LYS A 4 -1.53 10.23 18.36
C LYS A 4 -1.20 9.33 17.16
N SER A 5 -1.89 9.54 16.04
CA SER A 5 -1.55 8.93 14.75
C SER A 5 -0.19 9.45 14.30
N ALA A 6 0.69 8.57 13.84
CA ALA A 6 1.93 8.97 13.20
C ALA A 6 1.61 9.41 11.77
N THR A 7 2.07 10.58 11.36
CA THR A 7 1.89 11.02 9.97
C THR A 7 3.18 10.78 9.20
N LEU A 8 3.11 10.05 8.10
CA LEU A 8 4.21 9.85 7.18
C LEU A 8 4.12 10.88 6.06
N ARG A 9 5.26 11.40 5.60
CA ARG A 9 5.36 12.24 4.41
C ARG A 9 6.15 11.48 3.35
N LEU A 10 5.54 11.28 2.19
CA LEU A 10 6.15 10.57 1.07
C LEU A 10 7.07 11.50 0.25
N PRO A 11 7.99 10.94 -0.56
CA PRO A 11 8.88 11.72 -1.41
C PRO A 11 8.18 12.67 -2.39
N ASP A 12 6.94 12.36 -2.78
CA ASP A 12 6.11 13.21 -3.64
C ASP A 12 5.40 14.36 -2.89
N GLY A 13 5.69 14.52 -1.59
CA GLY A 13 5.13 15.56 -0.74
C GLY A 13 3.78 15.21 -0.12
N ARG A 14 3.12 14.13 -0.57
CA ARG A 14 1.85 13.68 0.01
C ARG A 14 2.05 13.19 1.44
N ARG A 15 0.98 13.25 2.22
CA ARG A 15 0.99 12.84 3.63
C ARG A 15 0.03 11.68 3.86
N LEU A 16 0.40 10.79 4.76
CA LEU A 16 -0.33 9.59 5.11
C LEU A 16 -0.41 9.47 6.62
N ALA A 17 -1.60 9.59 7.19
CA ALA A 17 -1.79 9.38 8.62
C ALA A 17 -1.93 7.88 8.91
N ILE A 18 -0.91 7.27 9.49
CA ILE A 18 -0.91 5.86 9.88
C ILE A 18 -1.74 5.67 11.14
N ARG A 19 -2.76 4.83 11.03
CA ARG A 19 -3.68 4.50 12.12
C ARG A 19 -3.52 3.07 12.60
N ASP A 20 -3.25 2.12 11.69
CA ASP A 20 -2.87 0.77 12.06
C ASP A 20 -1.39 0.73 12.45
N LYS A 21 -1.13 0.77 13.76
CA LYS A 21 0.24 0.70 14.30
C LYS A 21 0.77 -0.73 14.35
N ASN A 22 -0.08 -1.73 14.16
CA ASN A 22 0.32 -3.14 14.15
C ASN A 22 0.82 -3.55 12.77
N TYR A 23 0.17 -3.06 11.71
CA TYR A 23 0.51 -3.33 10.31
C TYR A 23 0.65 -2.03 9.48
N PRO A 24 1.59 -1.14 9.84
CA PRO A 24 1.78 0.13 9.13
C PRO A 24 2.25 -0.05 7.68
N LEU A 25 2.88 -1.20 7.39
CA LEU A 25 3.31 -1.58 6.05
C LEU A 25 2.13 -1.63 5.08
N ASP A 26 0.99 -2.21 5.48
CA ASP A 26 -0.17 -2.38 4.62
C ASP A 26 -0.72 -1.01 4.15
N ASP A 27 -0.80 -0.04 5.06
CA ASP A 27 -1.32 1.29 4.74
C ASP A 27 -0.40 2.02 3.74
N VAL A 28 0.93 1.93 3.93
CA VAL A 28 1.91 2.53 3.01
C VAL A 28 1.90 1.80 1.67
N TYR A 29 1.86 0.47 1.69
CA TYR A 29 1.80 -0.39 0.51
C TYR A 29 0.58 -0.07 -0.36
N CYS A 30 -0.61 -0.02 0.25
CA CYS A 30 -1.86 0.31 -0.44
C CYS A 30 -1.81 1.73 -1.04
N TRP A 31 -1.24 2.70 -0.31
CA TRP A 31 -1.13 4.08 -0.77
C TRP A 31 -0.14 4.26 -1.93
N VAL A 32 1.07 3.69 -1.81
CA VAL A 32 2.13 3.81 -2.82
C VAL A 32 1.70 3.21 -4.15
N ASN A 33 0.97 2.09 -4.11
CA ASN A 33 0.49 1.40 -5.30
C ASN A 33 -0.86 1.94 -5.81
N GLY A 34 -1.42 2.99 -5.20
CA GLY A 34 -2.65 3.64 -5.66
C GLY A 34 -3.93 2.85 -5.43
N PHE A 35 -3.90 1.82 -4.58
CA PHE A 35 -5.04 0.92 -4.37
C PHE A 35 -6.19 1.57 -3.58
N TYR A 36 -5.96 2.72 -2.95
CA TYR A 36 -7.01 3.54 -2.33
C TYR A 36 -7.74 4.47 -3.29
N ASP A 37 -7.27 4.62 -4.53
CA ASP A 37 -7.87 5.48 -5.56
C ASP A 37 -8.89 4.73 -6.45
N LEU A 38 -9.12 3.44 -6.18
CA LEU A 38 -10.00 2.58 -6.96
C LEU A 38 -11.48 2.74 -6.58
N ASP A 39 -12.37 2.32 -7.48
CA ASP A 39 -13.78 2.16 -7.14
C ASP A 39 -13.91 1.03 -6.12
N ARG A 40 -14.28 1.40 -4.89
CA ARG A 40 -14.30 0.46 -3.76
C ARG A 40 -15.42 -0.55 -3.85
N GLU A 41 -16.61 -0.13 -4.26
CA GLU A 41 -17.75 -1.04 -4.38
C GLU A 41 -17.46 -2.08 -5.47
N ALA A 42 -16.92 -1.64 -6.61
CA ALA A 42 -16.50 -2.53 -7.68
C ALA A 42 -15.33 -3.44 -7.27
N ALA A 43 -14.31 -2.91 -6.59
CA ALA A 43 -13.16 -3.69 -6.14
C ALA A 43 -13.54 -4.81 -5.14
N VAL A 44 -14.57 -4.60 -4.33
CA VAL A 44 -15.02 -5.58 -3.33
C VAL A 44 -16.06 -6.55 -3.91
N ASN A 45 -17.02 -6.05 -4.69
CA ASN A 45 -18.20 -6.83 -5.10
C ASN A 45 -18.12 -7.37 -6.54
N ASN A 46 -17.16 -6.94 -7.37
CA ASN A 46 -17.04 -7.32 -8.77
C ASN A 46 -15.66 -7.93 -9.07
N TYR A 47 -15.62 -9.27 -9.14
CA TYR A 47 -14.40 -10.01 -9.41
C TYR A 47 -13.78 -9.67 -10.78
N THR A 48 -14.60 -9.44 -11.82
CA THR A 48 -14.10 -9.06 -13.15
C THR A 48 -13.38 -7.72 -13.10
N TYR A 49 -13.98 -6.71 -12.47
CA TYR A 49 -13.34 -5.41 -12.26
C TYR A 49 -12.02 -5.57 -11.49
N LEU A 50 -12.04 -6.32 -10.39
CA LEU A 50 -10.86 -6.56 -9.57
C LEU A 50 -9.73 -7.25 -10.35
N SER A 51 -10.07 -8.22 -11.20
CA SER A 51 -9.12 -8.90 -12.09
C SER A 51 -8.52 -7.96 -13.13
N GLU A 52 -9.34 -7.10 -13.76
CA GLU A 52 -8.88 -6.12 -14.76
C GLU A 52 -7.94 -5.07 -14.15
N VAL A 53 -8.31 -4.53 -12.99
CA VAL A 53 -7.47 -3.57 -12.26
C VAL A 53 -6.17 -4.23 -11.80
N SER A 54 -6.23 -5.47 -11.29
CA SER A 54 -5.01 -6.21 -10.93
C SER A 54 -4.09 -6.40 -12.13
N ALA A 55 -4.64 -6.80 -13.28
CA ALA A 55 -3.87 -6.94 -14.51
C ALA A 55 -3.20 -5.62 -14.94
N ALA A 56 -3.94 -4.51 -14.85
CA ALA A 56 -3.43 -3.19 -15.20
C ALA A 56 -2.32 -2.73 -14.23
N ALA A 57 -2.51 -2.91 -12.92
CA ALA A 57 -1.51 -2.61 -11.91
C ALA A 57 -0.22 -3.42 -12.14
N CYS A 58 -0.34 -4.72 -12.41
CA CYS A 58 0.82 -5.57 -12.68
C CYS A 58 1.58 -5.18 -13.96
N ARG A 59 0.87 -4.78 -15.03
CA ARG A 59 1.52 -4.24 -16.24
C ARG A 59 2.26 -2.93 -15.97
N SER A 60 1.68 -2.05 -15.15
CA SER A 60 2.33 -0.80 -14.74
C SER A 60 3.61 -1.07 -13.94
N LEU A 61 3.55 -2.01 -13.00
CA LEU A 61 4.71 -2.41 -12.20
C LEU A 61 5.81 -3.07 -13.04
N GLU A 62 5.45 -3.85 -14.05
CA GLU A 62 6.43 -4.41 -15.00
C GLU A 62 7.25 -3.33 -15.72
N GLN A 63 6.65 -2.16 -15.98
CA GLN A 63 7.34 -1.03 -16.61
C GLN A 63 8.13 -0.18 -15.61
N ALA A 64 7.65 -0.08 -14.37
CA ALA A 64 8.20 0.83 -13.37
C ALA A 64 9.29 0.20 -12.49
N VAL A 65 9.22 -1.11 -12.23
CA VAL A 65 10.14 -1.78 -11.29
C VAL A 65 11.35 -2.34 -12.05
N PRO A 66 12.58 -1.90 -11.71
CA PRO A 66 13.79 -2.43 -12.33
C PRO A 66 13.91 -3.94 -12.14
N ASN A 67 14.39 -4.64 -13.18
CA ASN A 67 14.57 -6.10 -13.14
C ASN A 67 13.30 -6.88 -12.73
N TYR A 68 12.11 -6.41 -13.12
CA TYR A 68 10.83 -7.02 -12.74
C TYR A 68 10.80 -8.55 -12.89
N ARG A 69 11.23 -9.09 -14.04
CA ARG A 69 11.22 -10.53 -14.31
C ARG A 69 12.27 -11.32 -13.51
N GLY A 70 13.25 -10.66 -12.93
CA GLY A 70 14.28 -11.25 -12.07
C GLY A 70 13.98 -11.15 -10.57
N ILE A 71 12.83 -10.59 -10.18
CA ILE A 71 12.42 -10.52 -8.78
C ILE A 71 12.22 -11.93 -8.23
N SER A 72 12.87 -12.22 -7.10
CA SER A 72 12.69 -13.47 -6.36
C SER A 72 11.83 -13.26 -5.12
N MET A 73 11.24 -14.34 -4.60
CA MET A 73 10.54 -14.31 -3.32
C MET A 73 11.46 -13.87 -2.17
N GLN A 74 12.75 -14.23 -2.22
CA GLN A 74 13.71 -13.82 -1.20
C GLN A 74 13.88 -12.30 -1.17
N MET A 75 14.00 -11.65 -2.33
CA MET A 75 14.07 -10.19 -2.42
C MET A 75 12.84 -9.53 -1.81
N MET A 76 11.65 -10.09 -2.05
CA MET A 76 10.42 -9.58 -1.45
C MET A 76 10.45 -9.70 0.08
N TYR A 77 10.89 -10.83 0.62
CA TYR A 77 10.98 -11.03 2.08
C TYR A 77 12.03 -10.11 2.72
N ASP A 78 13.21 -9.98 2.11
CA ASP A 78 14.28 -9.11 2.60
C ASP A 78 13.81 -7.64 2.67
N GLU A 79 13.16 -7.15 1.60
CA GLU A 79 12.57 -5.80 1.58
C GLU A 79 11.43 -5.67 2.61
N SER A 80 10.58 -6.69 2.76
CA SER A 80 9.48 -6.69 3.74
C SER A 80 9.96 -6.48 5.16
N ASP A 81 11.02 -7.18 5.53
CA ASP A 81 11.57 -7.16 6.88
C ASP A 81 12.23 -5.80 7.17
N ASN A 82 13.00 -5.28 6.20
CA ASN A 82 13.63 -3.97 6.28
C ASN A 82 12.58 -2.85 6.43
N ASP A 83 11.61 -2.80 5.52
CA ASP A 83 10.57 -1.77 5.51
C ASP A 83 9.68 -1.84 6.75
N SER A 84 9.32 -3.05 7.19
CA SER A 84 8.53 -3.25 8.41
C SER A 84 9.26 -2.76 9.65
N ALA A 85 10.57 -3.01 9.74
CA ALA A 85 11.39 -2.56 10.87
C ALA A 85 11.52 -1.04 10.89
N GLU A 86 11.71 -0.41 9.72
CA GLU A 86 11.81 1.04 9.60
C GLU A 86 10.47 1.74 9.90
N LEU A 87 9.37 1.26 9.31
CA LEU A 87 8.03 1.83 9.55
C LEU A 87 7.60 1.71 11.01
N LYS A 88 7.89 0.58 11.67
CA LYS A 88 7.63 0.46 13.11
C LYS A 88 8.37 1.54 13.90
N LYS A 89 9.65 1.79 13.61
CA LYS A 89 10.41 2.87 14.28
C LYS A 89 9.76 4.24 14.04
N MET A 90 9.35 4.54 12.80
CA MET A 90 8.69 5.79 12.45
C MET A 90 7.36 5.98 13.19
N VAL A 91 6.53 4.93 13.21
CA VAL A 91 5.18 4.99 13.81
C VAL A 91 5.20 5.09 15.33
N PHE A 92 6.23 4.54 15.98
CA PHE A 92 6.45 4.65 17.43
C PHE A 92 7.41 5.78 17.81
N SER A 93 7.87 6.58 16.86
CA SER A 93 8.68 7.77 17.12
C SER A 93 7.89 8.80 17.93
N LYS A 94 8.60 9.75 18.55
CA LYS A 94 7.97 10.91 19.20
C LYS A 94 7.68 12.04 18.20
N SER A 95 8.15 11.91 16.96
CA SER A 95 7.96 12.93 15.93
C SER A 95 6.50 12.94 15.49
N PRO A 96 5.90 14.13 15.28
CA PRO A 96 4.53 14.21 14.75
C PRO A 96 4.46 13.79 13.27
N VAL A 97 5.59 13.92 12.56
CA VAL A 97 5.73 13.63 11.13
C VAL A 97 7.06 12.94 10.91
N GLU A 98 7.06 11.85 10.17
CA GLU A 98 8.27 11.14 9.73
C GLU A 98 8.33 11.10 8.20
N ASP A 99 9.54 11.17 7.66
CA ASP A 99 9.77 11.17 6.21
C ASP A 99 10.03 9.76 5.71
N VAL A 100 9.25 9.33 4.72
CA VAL A 100 9.43 8.05 4.03
C VAL A 100 10.49 8.21 2.97
N SER A 101 11.49 7.32 2.97
CA SER A 101 12.54 7.31 1.96
C SER A 101 12.02 6.84 0.60
N GLN A 102 12.70 7.25 -0.48
CA GLN A 102 12.39 6.70 -1.81
C GLN A 102 12.64 5.19 -1.88
N ALA A 103 13.65 4.69 -1.15
CA ALA A 103 13.94 3.27 -1.06
C ALA A 103 12.74 2.46 -0.52
N MET A 104 12.08 2.95 0.53
CA MET A 104 10.86 2.31 1.05
C MET A 104 9.70 2.33 0.05
N VAL A 105 9.54 3.43 -0.71
CA VAL A 105 8.54 3.49 -1.79
C VAL A 105 8.85 2.45 -2.87
N ASP A 106 10.12 2.31 -3.23
CA ASP A 106 10.56 1.31 -4.20
C ASP A 106 10.39 -0.12 -3.67
N GLY A 107 10.61 -0.35 -2.37
CA GLY A 107 10.31 -1.59 -1.66
C GLY A 107 8.83 -1.97 -1.72
N MET A 108 7.91 -1.03 -1.48
CA MET A 108 6.46 -1.27 -1.63
C MET A 108 6.07 -1.67 -3.06
N ARG A 109 6.75 -1.11 -4.07
CA ARG A 109 6.51 -1.46 -5.47
C ARG A 109 7.09 -2.84 -5.81
N LEU A 110 8.27 -3.16 -5.27
CA LEU A 110 8.88 -4.49 -5.39
C LEU A 110 7.98 -5.56 -4.78
N HIS A 111 7.36 -5.30 -3.63
CA HIS A 111 6.36 -6.18 -3.02
C HIS A 111 5.20 -6.48 -3.95
N ALA A 112 4.60 -5.44 -4.52
CA ALA A 112 3.47 -5.59 -5.42
C ALA A 112 3.89 -6.34 -6.70
N ALA A 113 5.08 -6.03 -7.23
CA ALA A 113 5.64 -6.67 -8.41
C ALA A 113 5.91 -8.17 -8.19
N ALA A 114 6.50 -8.55 -7.05
CA ALA A 114 6.74 -9.94 -6.69
C ALA A 114 5.42 -10.73 -6.67
N LYS A 115 4.37 -10.17 -6.06
CA LYS A 115 3.04 -10.81 -6.03
C LYS A 115 2.44 -10.92 -7.42
N CYS A 116 2.57 -9.90 -8.27
CA CYS A 116 2.12 -9.96 -9.66
C CYS A 116 2.72 -11.15 -10.44
N LEU A 117 3.98 -11.52 -10.18
CA LEU A 117 4.62 -12.69 -10.81
C LEU A 117 4.03 -14.03 -10.35
N MET A 118 3.47 -14.13 -9.14
CA MET A 118 2.98 -15.38 -8.57
C MET A 118 1.77 -15.97 -9.31
N ASN A 119 1.01 -15.14 -10.05
CA ASN A 119 -0.17 -15.58 -10.80
C ASN A 119 -0.21 -14.98 -12.21
N GLY A 120 0.90 -15.08 -12.95
CA GLY A 120 0.95 -14.72 -14.38
C GLY A 120 0.57 -13.27 -14.70
N GLY A 121 0.78 -12.33 -13.77
CA GLY A 121 0.38 -10.93 -13.93
C GLY A 121 -0.94 -10.54 -13.25
N HIS A 122 -1.51 -11.41 -12.40
CA HIS A 122 -2.74 -11.14 -11.65
C HIS A 122 -2.61 -11.34 -10.14
N GLY A 123 -1.41 -11.54 -9.60
CA GLY A 123 -1.27 -11.91 -8.19
C GLY A 123 -1.51 -10.77 -7.19
N GLY A 124 -1.67 -9.52 -7.64
CA GLY A 124 -2.02 -8.38 -6.78
C GLY A 124 -3.50 -8.31 -6.37
N LEU A 125 -4.34 -9.21 -6.89
CA LEU A 125 -5.81 -9.17 -6.79
C LEU A 125 -6.32 -9.15 -5.33
N CYS A 126 -5.76 -10.01 -4.47
CA CYS A 126 -6.13 -10.08 -3.06
C CYS A 126 -5.72 -8.83 -2.27
N ASP A 127 -4.56 -8.26 -2.59
CA ASP A 127 -4.10 -7.05 -1.92
C ASP A 127 -4.99 -5.86 -2.28
N ILE A 128 -5.34 -5.72 -3.57
CA ILE A 128 -6.19 -4.64 -4.05
C ILE A 128 -7.54 -4.69 -3.32
N ALA A 129 -8.15 -5.87 -3.23
CA ALA A 129 -9.39 -6.07 -2.47
C ALA A 129 -9.22 -5.70 -0.99
N ASN A 130 -8.14 -6.16 -0.36
CA ASN A 130 -7.86 -5.83 1.05
C ASN A 130 -7.70 -4.32 1.26
N CYS A 131 -6.97 -3.63 0.38
CA CYS A 131 -6.82 -2.17 0.42
C CYS A 131 -8.17 -1.45 0.29
N ALA A 132 -9.01 -1.86 -0.67
CA ALA A 132 -10.35 -1.30 -0.87
C ALA A 132 -11.27 -1.51 0.34
N MET A 133 -11.18 -2.67 1.00
CA MET A 133 -11.92 -2.95 2.24
C MET A 133 -11.41 -2.09 3.42
N ARG A 134 -10.10 -1.92 3.55
CA ARG A 134 -9.49 -1.22 4.70
C ARG A 134 -9.79 0.28 4.71
N GLY A 135 -9.78 0.93 3.55
CA GLY A 135 -9.89 2.39 3.48
C GLY A 135 -10.18 2.96 2.11
N CYS A 136 -10.21 4.28 2.06
CA CYS A 136 -10.51 5.08 0.89
C CYS A 136 -9.72 6.39 0.96
N ARG A 137 -9.43 6.99 -0.18
CA ARG A 137 -8.92 8.37 -0.20
C ARG A 137 -10.07 9.36 0.02
N LEU A 138 -9.91 10.26 1.01
CA LEU A 138 -10.90 11.32 1.30
C LEU A 138 -10.62 12.60 0.53
N ASN A 139 -9.35 12.91 0.33
CA ASN A 139 -8.86 14.04 -0.44
C ASN A 139 -7.41 13.78 -0.89
N SER A 140 -6.75 14.76 -1.51
CA SER A 140 -5.38 14.62 -2.03
C SER A 140 -4.39 13.99 -1.04
N ASP A 141 -4.55 14.23 0.26
CA ASP A 141 -3.52 13.95 1.26
C ASP A 141 -4.04 13.21 2.49
N THR A 142 -5.27 12.68 2.42
CA THR A 142 -5.92 12.06 3.58
C THR A 142 -6.58 10.75 3.20
N LEU A 143 -6.25 9.69 3.95
CA LEU A 143 -7.00 8.44 3.96
C LEU A 143 -8.09 8.43 5.02
N GLY A 144 -9.24 7.92 4.61
CA GLY A 144 -10.31 7.44 5.44
C GLY A 144 -10.19 5.94 5.62
N TYR A 145 -10.69 5.43 6.74
CA TYR A 145 -10.68 4.01 7.06
C TYR A 145 -12.10 3.56 7.44
N HIS A 146 -12.48 2.36 6.98
CA HIS A 146 -13.82 1.82 7.22
C HIS A 146 -14.05 1.47 8.71
N ALA A 147 -13.03 0.91 9.38
CA ALA A 147 -13.09 0.58 10.82
C ALA A 147 -13.32 1.79 11.75
N LEU A 148 -13.16 3.02 11.23
CA LEU A 148 -13.33 4.28 11.96
C LEU A 148 -14.49 5.12 11.40
N GLY A 149 -15.34 4.54 10.54
CA GLY A 149 -16.55 5.18 9.99
C GLY A 149 -16.30 6.30 8.98
N ASN A 150 -15.05 6.48 8.51
CA ASN A 150 -14.67 7.62 7.68
C ASN A 150 -14.80 7.37 6.17
N CYS A 151 -15.09 6.13 5.75
CA CYS A 151 -15.37 5.80 4.35
C CYS A 151 -16.83 5.35 4.22
N PRO A 152 -17.51 5.63 3.08
CA PRO A 152 -18.82 5.06 2.81
C PRO A 152 -18.78 3.52 2.92
N PRO A 153 -19.84 2.90 3.45
CA PRO A 153 -19.98 1.44 3.37
C PRO A 153 -19.97 1.01 1.91
N VAL A 154 -19.34 -0.14 1.65
CA VAL A 154 -19.32 -0.83 0.35
C VAL A 154 -20.57 -1.66 0.13
#